data_AF-A0A821M7X1-F1
#
_entry.id   AF-A0A821M7X1-F1
#
_cell.length_a   1.000
_cell.length_b   1.000
_cell.length_c   1.000
_cell.angle_alpha   90.00
_cell.angle_beta   90.00
_cell.angle_gamma   90.00
#
_symmetry.space_group_name_H-M   'P 1'
#
loop_
_entity.id
_entity.type
_entity.pdbx_description
1 polymer ?
#
loop_
_entity_poly.entity_id
_entity_poly.type
_entity_poly.pdbx_seq_one_letter_code
_entity_poly.pdbx_strand_id
1 'polypeptide(L)'
;MSSIENNKDDVIEKVSTDKTEDEVYPKNVYIMKSNNQLRELHTLLRDRTTCRSDFKFYADRLIRLTVEAALDQLPYIPSEIITPTGHSFNGLRHEKGTLCVSLMRSGEAMEKGIRECCRSIKCFLFF
;
A
#
# COMPACT_ATOMS: atom_id res chain seq x y z
N MET A 1 22.91 -51.25 -1.16
CA MET A 1 21.49 -51.26 -0.80
C MET A 1 21.23 -49.98 -0.04
N SER A 2 21.14 -48.87 -0.76
CA SER A 2 19.90 -48.31 -1.35
C SER A 2 19.12 -47.50 -0.31
N SER A 3 19.33 -46.19 -0.42
CA SER A 3 18.46 -45.02 -0.22
C SER A 3 17.07 -45.22 0.38
N ILE A 4 16.67 -44.27 1.24
CA ILE A 4 15.59 -43.30 1.01
C ILE A 4 15.81 -42.13 1.99
N GLU A 5 16.40 -41.05 1.48
CA GLU A 5 16.11 -39.67 1.91
C GLU A 5 14.63 -39.38 1.67
N ASN A 6 14.01 -38.50 2.47
CA ASN A 6 13.39 -37.29 1.93
C ASN A 6 12.58 -36.51 2.99
N ASN A 7 12.97 -35.24 3.11
CA ASN A 7 12.08 -34.09 3.07
C ASN A 7 11.41 -33.65 4.39
N LYS A 8 12.19 -32.91 5.18
CA LYS A 8 11.68 -32.01 6.23
C LYS A 8 12.12 -30.55 6.08
N ASP A 9 12.69 -30.18 4.93
CA ASP A 9 13.19 -28.83 4.67
C ASP A 9 12.47 -28.09 3.50
N ASP A 10 11.45 -28.66 2.84
CA ASP A 10 10.78 -28.03 1.67
C ASP A 10 9.51 -27.18 1.97
N VAL A 11 9.46 -26.35 3.02
CA VAL A 11 8.30 -25.41 3.15
C VAL A 11 8.67 -23.95 3.46
N ILE A 12 9.95 -23.62 3.71
CA ILE A 12 10.35 -22.23 4.00
C ILE A 12 11.50 -21.79 3.09
N GLU A 13 11.38 -22.10 1.80
CA GLU A 13 12.12 -21.37 0.78
C GLU A 13 11.28 -21.37 -0.50
N LYS A 14 11.09 -20.19 -1.10
CA LYS A 14 10.24 -19.86 -2.26
C LYS A 14 8.82 -19.35 -1.96
N VAL A 15 8.73 -18.15 -1.39
CA VAL A 15 8.05 -17.05 -2.12
C VAL A 15 8.94 -15.81 -2.06
N SER A 16 10.13 -15.96 -2.63
CA SER A 16 10.92 -14.88 -3.20
C SER A 16 10.89 -15.12 -4.70
N THR A 17 9.74 -14.88 -5.33
CA THR A 17 9.73 -14.59 -6.75
C THR A 17 9.66 -13.08 -6.88
N ASP A 18 10.83 -12.47 -6.72
CA ASP A 18 11.24 -11.38 -7.58
C ASP A 18 11.32 -11.99 -8.98
N LYS A 19 10.18 -12.04 -9.67
CA LYS A 19 10.11 -12.36 -11.09
C LYS A 19 9.92 -11.02 -11.78
N THR A 20 10.78 -10.79 -12.75
CA THR A 20 10.79 -9.71 -13.73
C THR A 20 9.40 -9.59 -14.38
N GLU A 21 8.51 -8.79 -13.78
CA GLU A 21 7.15 -8.54 -14.28
C GLU A 21 7.05 -7.20 -15.04
N ASP A 22 8.20 -6.55 -15.29
CA ASP A 22 8.26 -5.23 -15.93
C ASP A 22 7.87 -5.23 -17.44
N GLU A 23 7.71 -6.40 -18.07
CA GLU A 23 7.35 -6.48 -19.50
C GLU A 23 5.84 -6.68 -19.79
N VAL A 24 5.01 -6.99 -18.79
CA VAL A 24 3.57 -7.29 -19.03
C VAL A 24 2.68 -6.07 -18.77
N TYR A 25 3.14 -5.10 -17.98
CA TYR A 25 2.34 -3.96 -17.58
C TYR A 25 2.69 -2.69 -18.38
N PRO A 26 1.71 -1.84 -18.70
CA PRO A 26 1.99 -0.55 -19.32
C PRO A 26 2.81 0.32 -18.36
N LYS A 27 3.64 1.21 -18.93
CA LYS A 27 4.60 2.07 -18.21
C LYS A 27 4.02 2.94 -17.09
N ASN A 28 2.69 3.10 -17.05
CA ASN A 28 1.99 3.95 -16.08
C ASN A 28 1.40 3.15 -14.91
N VAL A 29 1.69 1.85 -14.82
CA VAL A 29 1.25 0.99 -13.72
C VAL A 29 2.39 0.85 -12.73
N TYR A 30 2.14 1.29 -11.51
CA TYR A 30 3.05 1.08 -10.39
C TYR A 30 2.55 -0.08 -9.54
N ILE A 31 3.37 -1.13 -9.43
CA ILE A 31 3.08 -2.29 -8.60
C ILE A 31 3.77 -2.11 -7.26
N MET A 32 2.98 -2.08 -6.18
CA MET A 32 3.55 -2.05 -4.83
C MET A 32 4.30 -3.35 -4.54
N LYS A 33 5.44 -3.24 -3.86
CA LYS A 33 6.21 -4.40 -3.38
C LYS A 33 5.33 -5.40 -2.64
N SER A 34 5.25 -6.63 -3.15
CA SER A 34 4.47 -7.71 -2.55
C SER A 34 5.16 -8.27 -1.31
N ASN A 35 4.79 -7.77 -0.13
CA ASN A 35 5.23 -8.33 1.14
C ASN A 35 4.35 -9.52 1.58
N ASN A 36 4.89 -10.44 2.38
CA ASN A 36 4.12 -11.57 2.95
C ASN A 36 2.87 -11.09 3.72
N GLN A 37 2.95 -9.92 4.37
CA GLN A 37 1.82 -9.30 5.07
C GLN A 37 0.69 -8.87 4.12
N LEU A 38 1.02 -8.32 2.95
CA LEU A 38 0.00 -7.96 1.95
C LEU A 38 -0.68 -9.21 1.41
N ARG A 39 0.09 -10.28 1.21
CA ARG A 39 -0.45 -11.58 0.77
C ARG A 39 -1.43 -12.15 1.80
N GLU A 40 -1.08 -12.08 3.09
CA GLU A 40 -1.98 -12.49 4.18
C GLU A 40 -3.28 -11.67 4.18
N LEU A 41 -3.18 -10.34 4.09
CA LEU A 41 -4.36 -9.46 4.01
C LEU A 41 -5.24 -9.78 2.80
N HIS A 42 -4.64 -10.04 1.64
CA HIS A 42 -5.38 -10.45 0.45
C HIS A 42 -6.06 -11.80 0.61
N THR A 43 -5.40 -12.77 1.25
CA THR A 43 -6.00 -14.08 1.53
C THR A 43 -7.22 -13.92 2.45
N LEU A 44 -7.10 -13.14 3.53
CA LEU A 44 -8.21 -12.88 4.46
C LEU A 44 -9.36 -12.13 3.78
N LEU A 45 -9.08 -11.13 2.93
CA LEU A 45 -10.13 -10.44 2.17
C LEU A 45 -10.86 -11.35 1.17
N ARG A 46 -10.18 -12.36 0.63
CA ARG A 46 -10.76 -13.29 -0.37
C ARG A 46 -11.48 -14.47 0.26
N ASP A 47 -11.24 -14.74 1.54
CA ASP A 47 -11.89 -15.83 2.26
C ASP A 47 -13.36 -15.50 2.55
N ARG A 48 -14.26 -16.34 2.02
CA ARG A 48 -15.73 -16.24 2.19
C ARG A 48 -16.18 -16.47 3.63
N THR A 49 -15.38 -17.12 4.46
CA THR A 49 -15.75 -17.47 5.83
C THR A 49 -15.53 -16.34 6.83
N THR A 50 -14.87 -15.24 6.41
CA THR A 50 -14.51 -14.14 7.29
C THR A 50 -15.71 -13.35 7.82
N CYS A 51 -15.63 -12.95 9.09
CA CYS A 51 -16.61 -12.09 9.73
C CYS A 51 -16.56 -10.67 9.13
N ARG A 52 -17.71 -9.99 9.09
CA ARG A 52 -17.81 -8.63 8.52
C ARG A 52 -16.93 -7.61 9.26
N SER A 53 -16.80 -7.74 10.58
CA SER A 53 -15.93 -6.88 11.40
C SER A 53 -14.48 -6.97 10.96
N ASP A 54 -14.03 -8.21 10.73
CA ASP A 54 -12.65 -8.54 10.45
C ASP A 54 -12.33 -8.16 9.00
N PHE A 55 -13.26 -8.43 8.07
CA PHE A 55 -13.18 -7.93 6.70
C PHE A 55 -12.96 -6.41 6.66
N LYS A 56 -13.77 -5.65 7.41
CA LYS A 56 -13.64 -4.19 7.47
C LYS A 56 -12.28 -3.77 8.04
N PHE A 57 -11.83 -4.42 9.11
CA PHE A 57 -10.55 -4.12 9.75
C PHE A 57 -9.36 -4.36 8.81
N TYR A 58 -9.33 -5.52 8.14
CA TYR A 58 -8.26 -5.85 7.20
C TYR A 58 -8.32 -5.01 5.92
N ALA A 59 -9.52 -4.67 5.44
CA ALA A 59 -9.70 -3.78 4.29
C ALA A 59 -9.20 -2.36 4.59
N ASP A 60 -9.58 -1.78 5.74
CA ASP A 60 -9.09 -0.46 6.17
C ASP A 60 -7.56 -0.44 6.25
N ARG A 61 -6.94 -1.53 6.75
CA ARG A 61 -5.48 -1.67 6.83
C ARG A 61 -4.83 -1.72 5.44
N LEU A 62 -5.39 -2.51 4.52
CA LEU A 62 -4.88 -2.61 3.15
C LEU A 62 -5.01 -1.28 2.40
N ILE A 63 -6.12 -0.57 2.57
CA ILE A 63 -6.35 0.76 2.00
C ILE A 63 -5.27 1.72 2.46
N ARG A 64 -4.94 1.75 3.76
CA ARG A 64 -3.92 2.69 4.27
C ARG A 64 -2.54 2.46 3.65
N LEU A 65 -2.11 1.20 3.53
CA LEU A 65 -0.86 0.84 2.85
C LEU A 65 -0.89 1.28 1.37
N THR A 66 -2.02 1.09 0.71
CA THR A 66 -2.21 1.48 -0.70
C THR A 66 -2.14 3.00 -0.87
N VAL A 67 -2.78 3.75 0.03
CA VAL A 67 -2.75 5.21 0.02
C VAL A 67 -1.33 5.74 0.26
N GLU A 68 -0.60 5.18 1.22
CA GLU A 68 0.79 5.58 1.49
C GLU A 68 1.69 5.41 0.27
N ALA A 69 1.61 4.27 -0.43
CA ALA A 69 2.35 4.06 -1.67
C ALA A 69 1.89 4.97 -2.82
N ALA A 70 0.60 5.32 -2.88
CA ALA A 70 0.08 6.25 -3.88
C ALA A 70 0.55 7.69 -3.63
N LEU A 71 0.65 8.12 -2.37
CA LEU A 71 1.15 9.45 -2.00
C LEU A 71 2.63 9.63 -2.34
N ASP A 72 3.42 8.55 -2.32
CA ASP A 72 4.83 8.58 -2.73
C ASP A 72 5.02 8.91 -4.21
N GLN A 73 4.00 8.68 -5.05
CA GLN A 73 4.03 9.00 -6.48
C GLN A 73 3.64 10.46 -6.79
N LEU A 74 3.26 11.25 -5.78
CA LEU A 74 2.93 12.66 -5.96
C LEU A 74 4.21 13.53 -6.10
N PRO A 75 4.12 14.71 -6.73
CA PRO A 75 5.25 15.62 -6.81
C PRO A 75 5.66 16.18 -5.44
N TYR A 76 6.97 16.15 -5.17
CA TYR A 76 7.60 16.69 -3.96
C TYR A 76 8.55 17.83 -4.31
N ILE A 77 8.59 18.84 -3.43
CA ILE A 77 9.45 20.02 -3.54
C ILE A 77 10.46 19.99 -2.39
N PRO A 78 11.76 20.25 -2.63
CA PRO A 78 12.75 20.35 -1.56
C PRO A 78 12.43 21.53 -0.63
N SER A 79 12.51 21.31 0.67
CA SER A 79 12.25 22.31 1.70
C SER A 79 13.28 22.17 2.82
N GLU A 80 14.10 23.19 3.01
CA GLU A 80 15.00 23.25 4.16
C GLU A 80 14.19 23.68 5.41
N ILE A 81 14.36 22.96 6.52
CA ILE A 81 13.81 23.32 7.82
C ILE A 81 14.92 23.41 8.84
N ILE A 82 14.77 24.31 9.82
CA ILE A 82 15.69 24.42 10.95
C ILE A 82 15.09 23.59 12.08
N THR A 83 15.81 22.58 12.54
CA THR A 83 15.41 21.77 13.68
C THR A 83 15.44 22.63 14.96
N PRO A 84 14.67 22.29 16.02
CA PRO A 84 14.75 23.00 17.30
C PRO A 84 16.15 22.92 17.95
N THR A 85 17.01 22.01 17.48
CA THR A 85 18.43 21.91 17.84
C THR A 85 19.36 22.86 17.06
N GLY A 86 18.82 23.69 16.16
CA GLY A 86 19.57 24.70 15.39
C GLY A 86 20.30 24.16 14.16
N HIS A 87 20.11 22.89 13.79
CA HIS A 87 20.68 22.31 12.58
C HIS A 87 19.73 22.45 11.40
N SER A 88 20.24 22.76 10.21
CA SER A 88 19.42 22.74 9.01
C SER A 88 19.26 21.31 8.49
N PHE A 89 18.03 20.98 8.09
CA PHE A 89 17.67 19.69 7.53
C PHE A 89 17.02 19.89 6.17
N ASN A 90 17.62 19.28 5.15
CA ASN A 90 17.08 19.25 3.80
C ASN A 90 15.97 18.20 3.71
N GLY A 91 14.74 18.64 3.90
CA GLY A 91 13.55 17.82 3.79
C GLY A 91 12.88 17.91 2.42
N LEU A 92 11.80 17.15 2.29
CA LEU A 92 10.86 17.21 1.17
C LEU A 92 9.49 17.65 1.70
N ARG A 93 8.75 18.37 0.86
CA ARG A 93 7.38 18.80 1.12
C ARG A 93 6.52 18.42 -0.07
N HIS A 94 5.35 17.83 0.18
CA HIS A 94 4.35 17.60 -0.85
C HIS A 94 3.91 18.92 -1.48
N GLU A 95 3.75 18.92 -2.81
CA GLU A 95 3.15 20.05 -3.50
C GLU A 95 1.69 20.25 -3.06
N LYS A 96 1.31 21.51 -2.80
CA LYS A 96 -0.08 21.85 -2.45
C LYS A 96 -0.92 21.86 -3.73
N GLY A 97 -2.05 21.15 -3.72
CA GLY A 97 -2.98 21.16 -4.86
C GLY A 97 -3.70 19.84 -5.13
N THR A 98 -3.39 18.77 -4.40
CA THR A 98 -4.02 17.47 -4.64
C THR A 98 -5.50 17.47 -4.25
N LEU A 99 -6.34 17.08 -5.19
CA LEU A 99 -7.75 16.78 -4.97
C LEU A 99 -7.95 15.27 -5.00
N CYS A 100 -8.83 14.78 -4.13
CA CYS A 100 -9.29 13.40 -4.18
C CYS A 100 -10.67 13.38 -4.82
N VAL A 101 -10.89 12.44 -5.74
CA VAL A 101 -12.21 12.18 -6.32
C VAL A 101 -12.60 10.75 -5.97
N SER A 102 -13.70 10.59 -5.25
CA SER A 102 -14.24 9.30 -4.84
C SER A 102 -15.48 8.98 -5.68
N LEU A 103 -15.54 7.78 -6.24
CA LEU A 103 -16.69 7.28 -7.01
C LEU A 103 -17.66 6.51 -6.11
N MET A 104 -18.94 6.89 -6.10
CA MET A 104 -19.94 6.24 -5.26
C MET A 104 -20.29 4.82 -5.78
N ARG A 105 -20.52 3.79 -4.94
CA ARG A 105 -20.42 3.72 -3.46
C ARG A 105 -19.11 3.15 -2.94
N SER A 106 -18.33 2.47 -3.79
CA SER A 106 -17.12 1.77 -3.34
C SER A 106 -15.97 2.72 -2.99
N GLY A 107 -15.90 3.90 -3.63
CA GLY A 107 -14.86 4.89 -3.36
C GLY A 107 -14.95 5.51 -1.96
N GLU A 108 -16.14 5.54 -1.35
CA GLU A 108 -16.34 6.07 0.01
C GLU A 108 -15.53 5.27 1.05
N ALA A 109 -15.35 3.97 0.83
CA ALA A 109 -14.56 3.12 1.72
C ALA A 109 -13.08 3.56 1.80
N MET A 110 -12.53 4.08 0.70
CA MET A 110 -11.13 4.53 0.63
C MET A 110 -10.93 5.94 1.18
N GLU A 111 -11.98 6.76 1.20
CA GLU A 111 -11.92 8.15 1.66
C GLU A 111 -11.45 8.27 3.12
N LYS A 112 -11.85 7.30 3.96
CA LYS A 112 -11.41 7.24 5.35
C LYS A 112 -9.88 7.10 5.45
N GLY A 113 -9.28 6.19 4.68
CA GLY A 113 -7.83 5.99 4.68
C GLY A 113 -7.06 7.22 4.21
N ILE A 114 -7.56 7.90 3.17
CA ILE A 114 -6.95 9.13 2.65
C ILE A 114 -7.00 10.26 3.69
N ARG A 115 -8.14 10.42 4.38
CA ARG A 115 -8.31 11.47 5.41
C ARG A 115 -7.40 11.25 6.62
N GLU A 116 -7.10 10.01 6.97
CA GLU A 116 -6.16 9.68 8.05
C GLU A 116 -4.71 10.04 7.69
N CYS A 117 -4.29 9.79 6.44
CA CYS A 117 -2.94 10.11 5.98
C CYS A 117 -2.75 11.61 5.68
N CYS A 118 -3.77 12.29 5.16
CA CYS A 118 -3.69 13.67 4.70
C CYS A 118 -4.90 14.50 5.11
N ARG A 119 -4.76 15.25 6.21
CA ARG A 119 -5.85 16.06 6.78
C ARG A 119 -6.26 17.26 5.91
N SER A 120 -5.41 17.66 4.96
CA SER A 120 -5.60 18.85 4.13
C SER A 120 -6.14 18.57 2.73
N ILE A 121 -6.33 17.30 2.34
CA ILE A 121 -6.87 16.95 1.01
C ILE A 121 -8.38 17.12 1.03
N LYS A 122 -8.91 17.78 -0.02
CA LYS A 122 -10.35 17.90 -0.23
C LYS A 122 -10.82 16.74 -1.13
N CYS A 123 -11.71 15.91 -0.59
CA CYS A 123 -12.35 14.82 -1.32
C CYS A 123 -13.68 15.30 -1.90
N PHE A 124 -13.88 15.07 -3.20
CA PHE A 124 -15.15 15.30 -3.90
C PHE A 124 -15.79 13.95 -4.23
N LEU A 125 -17.08 13.84 -3.95
CA LEU A 125 -17.86 12.67 -4.33
C LEU A 125 -18.44 12.89 -5.72
N PHE A 126 -18.19 11.96 -6.63
CA PHE A 126 -18.79 11.95 -7.95
C PHE A 126 -19.80 10.80 -8.03
N PHE A 127 -21.00 11.10 -8.51
CA PHE A 127 -22.15 10.19 -8.58
C PHE A 127 -22.45 9.80 -10.03
#